data_AF-A0A4U0Q1B6-F1
#
_entry.id   AF-A0A4U0Q1B6-F1
#
_cell.length_a   1.000
_cell.length_b   1.000
_cell.length_c   1.000
_cell.angle_alpha   90.00
_cell.angle_beta   90.00
_cell.angle_gamma   90.00
#
_symmetry.space_group_name_H-M   'P 1'
#
loop_
_entity.id
_entity.type
_entity.pdbx_description
1 polymer ?
#
loop_
_entity_poly.entity_id
_entity_poly.type
_entity_poly.pdbx_seq_one_letter_code
_entity_poly.pdbx_strand_id
1 'polypeptide(L)'
;MKVLILQSIMSDSLLDYLNRYDLAGRYPHLLAERYPRIIGRIVDLWGTPALSAYFEELLIMDRPDRQGFPPEVGAELMSLAFAYDHLVLPSQEQEDVWAHVNGKAQEELAAHGLMPSAKDFHTSVGRGEQQMIGLFLRAGLSIDARDEQEWTPLMRACFEGNLAMAEALIRAGGSVHAQDNDGYSPLHWAALNGNEGLVNLLLANGARVNATSNHGFTPLIQAASCGHTKLVRALIAVGANVAATTTDGWTALHKAVSNGHLDASVALLDYGADPLAAYQDGTTPLDIAQRGNRQQLAKLLAMAASLRQRHPEALNPSSKK
;
A
#
# COMPACT_ATOMS: atom_id res chain seq x y z
N MET A 1 -19.22 7.29 0.18
CA MET A 1 -19.02 7.82 1.55
C MET A 1 -19.69 6.93 2.60
N LYS A 2 -21.01 6.70 2.58
CA LYS A 2 -21.68 5.71 3.48
C LYS A 2 -21.19 4.25 3.29
N VAL A 3 -20.88 3.85 2.06
CA VAL A 3 -20.28 2.53 1.73
C VAL A 3 -18.86 2.35 2.29
N LEU A 4 -18.08 3.44 2.41
CA LEU A 4 -16.72 3.41 2.95
C LEU A 4 -16.72 3.29 4.49
N ILE A 5 -17.71 3.88 5.15
CA ILE A 5 -17.94 3.76 6.60
C ILE A 5 -18.34 2.32 6.95
N LEU A 6 -19.21 1.70 6.16
CA LEU A 6 -19.60 0.30 6.35
C LEU A 6 -18.48 -0.69 6.00
N GLN A 7 -17.64 -0.40 5.01
CA GLN A 7 -16.42 -1.19 4.75
C GLN A 7 -15.42 -1.11 5.91
N SER A 8 -15.29 0.03 6.59
CA SER A 8 -14.46 0.22 7.79
C SER A 8 -15.04 -0.46 9.04
N ILE A 9 -16.37 -0.52 9.18
CA ILE A 9 -17.02 -1.21 10.31
C ILE A 9 -17.03 -2.73 10.09
N MET A 10 -17.34 -3.20 8.88
CA MET A 10 -17.46 -4.64 8.61
C MET A 10 -16.14 -5.40 8.57
N SER A 11 -15.03 -4.82 8.10
CA SER A 11 -13.76 -5.57 8.06
C SER A 11 -13.18 -5.76 9.46
N ASP A 12 -13.22 -4.71 10.28
CA ASP A 12 -12.50 -4.69 11.55
C ASP A 12 -13.40 -5.11 12.71
N SER A 13 -14.69 -4.74 12.71
CA SER A 13 -15.62 -5.19 13.77
C SER A 13 -15.95 -6.68 13.64
N LEU A 14 -16.03 -7.23 12.43
CA LEU A 14 -16.34 -8.65 12.24
C LEU A 14 -15.12 -9.52 12.54
N LEU A 15 -13.91 -9.15 12.07
CA LEU A 15 -12.69 -9.89 12.44
C LEU A 15 -12.37 -9.77 13.93
N ASP A 16 -12.49 -8.57 14.51
CA ASP A 16 -12.21 -8.37 15.93
C ASP A 16 -13.23 -9.10 16.81
N TYR A 17 -14.49 -9.23 16.37
CA TYR A 17 -15.49 -10.04 17.06
C TYR A 17 -15.28 -11.55 16.88
N LEU A 18 -15.02 -12.03 15.64
CA LEU A 18 -14.67 -13.43 15.35
C LEU A 18 -13.44 -13.89 16.16
N ASN A 19 -12.48 -12.99 16.36
CA ASN A 19 -11.29 -13.21 17.16
C ASN A 19 -11.55 -13.08 18.68
N ARG A 20 -12.35 -12.11 19.14
CA ARG A 20 -12.68 -11.92 20.57
C ARG A 20 -13.39 -13.12 21.19
N TYR A 21 -14.15 -13.89 20.40
CA TYR A 21 -14.92 -15.04 20.89
C TYR A 21 -14.45 -16.40 20.36
N ASP A 22 -13.33 -16.45 19.61
CA ASP A 22 -12.75 -17.67 19.04
C ASP A 22 -13.75 -18.51 18.20
N LEU A 23 -14.60 -17.83 17.44
CA LEU A 23 -15.62 -18.49 16.62
C LEU A 23 -14.97 -19.27 15.48
N ALA A 24 -13.84 -18.77 14.97
CA ALA A 24 -13.00 -19.43 13.97
C ALA A 24 -12.41 -20.77 14.48
N GLY A 25 -12.04 -20.86 15.76
CA GLY A 25 -11.58 -22.11 16.38
C GLY A 25 -12.71 -23.08 16.71
N ARG A 26 -13.89 -22.56 17.09
CA ARG A 26 -15.04 -23.39 17.54
C ARG A 26 -15.88 -23.96 16.40
N TYR A 27 -16.00 -23.28 15.27
CA TYR A 27 -16.84 -23.71 14.13
C TYR A 27 -16.14 -23.59 12.76
N PRO A 28 -14.98 -24.21 12.57
CA PRO A 28 -14.09 -23.97 11.43
C PRO A 28 -14.71 -24.36 10.07
N HIS A 29 -15.53 -25.42 10.02
CA HIS A 29 -16.12 -25.91 8.76
C HIS A 29 -17.25 -25.04 8.23
N LEU A 30 -18.06 -24.45 9.12
CA LEU A 30 -19.15 -23.54 8.74
C LEU A 30 -18.62 -22.19 8.23
N LEU A 31 -17.56 -21.67 8.88
CA LEU A 31 -16.88 -20.43 8.49
C LEU A 31 -16.05 -20.56 7.21
N ALA A 32 -15.54 -21.75 6.89
CA ALA A 32 -14.74 -21.98 5.69
C ALA A 32 -15.58 -22.14 4.40
N GLU A 33 -16.73 -22.83 4.45
CA GLU A 33 -17.48 -23.17 3.23
C GLU A 33 -18.63 -22.22 2.89
N ARG A 34 -19.41 -21.79 3.90
CA ARG A 34 -20.66 -21.04 3.68
C ARG A 34 -20.51 -19.54 3.89
N TYR A 35 -19.73 -19.15 4.89
CA TYR A 35 -19.57 -17.75 5.29
C TYR A 35 -18.98 -16.84 4.21
N PRO A 36 -17.94 -17.24 3.43
CA PRO A 36 -17.39 -16.39 2.39
C PRO A 36 -18.36 -16.15 1.23
N ARG A 37 -19.25 -17.13 0.96
CA ARG A 37 -20.30 -17.00 -0.06
C ARG A 37 -21.42 -16.07 0.39
N ILE A 38 -21.77 -16.09 1.67
CA ILE A 38 -22.78 -15.20 2.26
C ILE A 38 -22.26 -13.76 2.30
N ILE A 39 -21.02 -13.56 2.80
CA ILE A 39 -20.38 -12.24 2.81
C ILE A 39 -20.20 -11.72 1.38
N GLY A 40 -19.74 -12.54 0.45
CA GLY A 40 -19.65 -12.16 -0.97
C GLY A 40 -20.98 -11.69 -1.54
N ARG A 41 -22.07 -12.40 -1.23
CA ARG A 41 -23.42 -12.03 -1.70
C ARG A 41 -23.98 -10.79 -1.00
N ILE A 42 -23.69 -10.57 0.29
CA ILE A 42 -24.04 -9.34 1.01
C ILE A 42 -23.33 -8.14 0.38
N VAL A 43 -22.05 -8.30 0.02
CA VAL A 43 -21.26 -7.29 -0.70
C VAL A 43 -21.85 -7.02 -2.08
N ASP A 44 -22.22 -8.06 -2.83
CA ASP A 44 -22.80 -7.92 -4.18
C ASP A 44 -24.17 -7.23 -4.19
N LEU A 45 -24.99 -7.47 -3.16
CA LEU A 45 -26.34 -6.92 -3.05
C LEU A 45 -26.37 -5.56 -2.35
N TRP A 46 -25.22 -5.05 -1.89
CA TRP A 46 -25.15 -3.87 -1.04
C TRP A 46 -25.77 -2.61 -1.68
N GLY A 47 -26.70 -1.98 -0.95
CA GLY A 47 -27.41 -0.79 -1.41
C GLY A 47 -28.52 -1.06 -2.44
N THR A 48 -28.84 -2.33 -2.70
CA THR A 48 -30.00 -2.73 -3.52
C THR A 48 -31.20 -3.09 -2.64
N PRO A 49 -32.45 -2.93 -3.12
CA PRO A 49 -33.63 -3.41 -2.40
C PRO A 49 -33.63 -4.93 -2.16
N ALA A 50 -32.86 -5.68 -2.97
CA ALA A 50 -32.76 -7.13 -2.88
C ALA A 50 -31.93 -7.62 -1.68
N LEU A 51 -31.13 -6.75 -1.04
CA LEU A 51 -30.35 -7.12 0.15
C LEU A 51 -31.24 -7.40 1.37
N SER A 52 -32.33 -6.67 1.54
CA SER A 52 -33.29 -6.91 2.64
C SER A 52 -33.97 -8.28 2.48
N ALA A 53 -34.44 -8.62 1.28
CA ALA A 53 -35.00 -9.94 0.98
C ALA A 53 -33.97 -11.09 1.16
N TYR A 54 -32.70 -10.83 0.85
CA TYR A 54 -31.63 -11.81 1.07
C TYR A 54 -31.34 -12.05 2.56
N PHE A 55 -31.44 -11.02 3.40
CA PHE A 55 -31.39 -11.18 4.85
C PHE A 55 -32.60 -11.96 5.37
N GLU A 56 -33.83 -11.67 4.90
CA GLU A 56 -35.02 -12.46 5.27
C GLU A 56 -34.88 -13.95 4.90
N GLU A 57 -34.32 -14.27 3.73
CA GLU A 57 -34.02 -15.65 3.33
C GLU A 57 -33.00 -16.34 4.26
N LEU A 58 -31.95 -15.62 4.67
CA LEU A 58 -30.93 -16.13 5.60
C LEU A 58 -31.51 -16.40 6.99
N LEU A 59 -32.46 -15.56 7.44
CA LEU A 59 -33.17 -15.72 8.71
C LEU A 59 -34.18 -16.87 8.68
N ILE A 60 -34.82 -17.12 7.54
CA ILE A 60 -35.71 -18.29 7.34
C ILE A 60 -34.91 -19.60 7.34
N MET A 61 -33.63 -19.59 6.94
CA MET A 61 -32.75 -20.76 7.00
C MET A 61 -32.31 -21.14 8.43
N ASP A 62 -32.57 -20.29 9.43
CA ASP A 62 -32.23 -20.50 10.84
C ASP A 62 -33.36 -21.22 11.63
N ARG A 63 -33.88 -22.33 11.08
CA ARG A 63 -34.87 -23.17 11.78
C ARG A 63 -34.20 -24.34 12.54
N PRO A 64 -34.70 -24.69 13.73
CA PRO A 64 -34.02 -25.57 14.69
C PRO A 64 -33.91 -27.06 14.27
N ASP A 65 -34.52 -27.44 13.15
CA ASP A 65 -34.64 -28.82 12.66
C ASP A 65 -33.78 -29.14 11.42
N ARG A 66 -32.97 -28.18 10.94
CA ARG A 66 -31.83 -28.43 10.05
C ARG A 66 -30.58 -27.85 10.71
N GLN A 67 -29.37 -28.32 10.38
CA GLN A 67 -28.13 -27.73 10.88
C GLN A 67 -28.05 -26.25 10.47
N GLY A 68 -28.66 -25.39 11.28
CA GLY A 68 -28.74 -23.95 11.15
C GLY A 68 -27.46 -23.28 11.62
N PHE A 69 -27.45 -21.96 11.60
CA PHE A 69 -26.30 -21.23 12.12
C PHE A 69 -26.23 -21.42 13.64
N PRO A 70 -25.03 -21.41 14.24
CA PRO A 70 -24.91 -21.31 15.69
C PRO A 70 -25.74 -20.11 16.20
N PRO A 71 -26.45 -20.21 17.33
CA PRO A 71 -27.33 -19.14 17.84
C PRO A 71 -26.67 -17.77 17.93
N GLU A 72 -25.35 -17.74 18.17
CA GLU A 72 -24.55 -16.53 18.25
C GLU A 72 -24.32 -15.90 16.87
N VAL A 73 -24.13 -16.70 15.82
CA VAL A 73 -24.02 -16.26 14.43
C VAL A 73 -25.40 -15.85 13.89
N GLY A 74 -26.46 -16.56 14.29
CA GLY A 74 -27.85 -16.17 14.03
C GLY A 74 -28.18 -14.83 14.68
N ALA A 75 -27.76 -14.61 15.93
CA ALA A 75 -27.92 -13.33 16.63
C ALA A 75 -27.12 -12.19 15.98
N GLU A 76 -25.95 -12.46 15.40
CA GLU A 76 -25.16 -11.47 14.66
C GLU A 76 -25.73 -11.15 13.28
N LEU A 77 -26.16 -12.16 12.52
CA LEU A 77 -26.87 -11.95 11.25
C LEU A 77 -28.20 -11.23 11.50
N MET A 78 -28.89 -11.55 12.58
CA MET A 78 -30.03 -10.80 13.08
C MET A 78 -29.65 -9.40 13.52
N SER A 79 -28.49 -9.17 14.14
CA SER A 79 -28.03 -7.83 14.54
C SER A 79 -27.58 -7.00 13.35
N LEU A 80 -27.04 -7.61 12.30
CA LEU A 80 -26.69 -6.98 11.02
C LEU A 80 -27.93 -6.72 10.17
N ALA A 81 -28.88 -7.65 10.13
CA ALA A 81 -30.18 -7.48 9.47
C ALA A 81 -31.04 -6.45 10.21
N PHE A 82 -31.09 -6.50 11.53
CA PHE A 82 -31.71 -5.49 12.41
C PHE A 82 -30.98 -4.17 12.29
N ALA A 83 -29.64 -4.15 12.27
CA ALA A 83 -28.89 -2.93 12.01
C ALA A 83 -29.10 -2.44 10.59
N TYR A 84 -29.37 -3.27 9.57
CA TYR A 84 -29.66 -2.86 8.19
C TYR A 84 -31.09 -2.33 8.02
N ASP A 85 -32.08 -3.07 8.53
CA ASP A 85 -33.50 -2.67 8.60
C ASP A 85 -33.72 -1.48 9.55
N HIS A 86 -32.88 -1.33 10.57
CA HIS A 86 -32.82 -0.15 11.45
C HIS A 86 -31.71 0.82 11.06
N LEU A 87 -30.88 0.57 10.03
CA LEU A 87 -30.05 1.57 9.30
C LEU A 87 -30.88 2.24 8.20
N VAL A 88 -32.17 1.91 8.14
CA VAL A 88 -33.20 2.93 7.93
C VAL A 88 -33.50 3.64 9.27
N LEU A 89 -32.46 4.01 10.04
CA LEU A 89 -32.57 5.15 10.95
C LEU A 89 -32.97 6.32 10.03
N PRO A 90 -33.99 7.11 10.38
CA PRO A 90 -34.20 8.39 9.72
C PRO A 90 -32.85 9.10 9.64
N SER A 91 -32.54 9.74 8.51
CA SER A 91 -31.23 10.38 8.27
C SER A 91 -30.72 11.22 9.45
N GLN A 92 -31.65 11.78 10.23
CA GLN A 92 -31.41 12.54 11.45
C GLN A 92 -30.72 11.75 12.58
N GLU A 93 -31.16 10.53 12.90
CA GLU A 93 -30.60 9.78 14.05
C GLU A 93 -29.18 9.25 13.75
N GLN A 94 -28.87 8.99 12.47
CA GLN A 94 -27.49 8.69 12.02
C GLN A 94 -26.58 9.92 12.16
N GLU A 95 -27.10 11.09 11.80
CA GLU A 95 -26.39 12.35 11.94
C GLU A 95 -26.12 12.68 13.40
N ASP A 96 -27.06 12.42 14.31
CA ASP A 96 -26.90 12.68 15.75
C ASP A 96 -25.84 11.80 16.41
N VAL A 97 -25.81 10.49 16.09
CA VAL A 97 -24.78 9.57 16.60
C VAL A 97 -23.40 9.95 16.04
N TRP A 98 -23.33 10.26 14.74
CA TRP A 98 -22.07 10.69 14.13
C TRP A 98 -21.58 12.01 14.72
N ALA A 99 -22.47 12.99 14.90
CA ALA A 99 -22.14 14.27 15.52
C ALA A 99 -21.61 14.11 16.94
N HIS A 100 -22.18 13.17 17.73
CA HIS A 100 -21.71 12.87 19.08
C HIS A 100 -20.32 12.22 19.10
N VAL A 101 -20.10 11.18 18.27
CA VAL A 101 -18.78 10.51 18.17
C VAL A 101 -17.72 11.47 17.66
N ASN A 102 -18.07 12.27 16.66
CA ASN A 102 -17.21 13.28 16.08
C ASN A 102 -16.85 14.37 17.11
N GLY A 103 -17.85 14.91 17.81
CA GLY A 103 -17.66 15.91 18.86
C GLY A 103 -16.71 15.44 19.96
N LYS A 104 -16.92 14.22 20.49
CA LYS A 104 -16.01 13.62 21.48
C LYS A 104 -14.59 13.45 20.96
N ALA A 105 -14.43 13.01 19.71
CA ALA A 105 -13.11 12.85 19.11
C ALA A 105 -12.39 14.21 18.95
N GLN A 106 -13.13 15.27 18.61
CA GLN A 106 -12.58 16.63 18.54
C GLN A 106 -12.18 17.16 19.92
N GLU A 107 -12.97 16.91 20.96
CA GLU A 107 -12.62 17.28 22.34
C GLU A 107 -11.34 16.57 22.81
N GLU A 108 -11.21 15.28 22.52
CA GLU A 108 -10.02 14.49 22.87
C GLU A 108 -8.79 14.97 22.08
N LEU A 109 -8.92 15.30 20.79
CA LEU A 109 -7.85 15.95 20.01
C LEU A 109 -7.41 17.27 20.63
N ALA A 110 -8.37 18.11 21.03
CA ALA A 110 -8.10 19.40 21.65
C ALA A 110 -7.38 19.25 23.00
N ALA A 111 -7.68 18.20 23.77
CA ALA A 111 -6.96 17.87 25.01
C ALA A 111 -5.48 17.52 24.75
N HIS A 112 -5.15 17.00 23.56
CA HIS A 112 -3.79 16.78 23.09
C HIS A 112 -3.17 18.03 22.39
N GLY A 113 -3.89 19.15 22.32
CA GLY A 113 -3.45 20.36 21.64
C GLY A 113 -3.45 20.24 20.11
N LEU A 114 -4.26 19.33 19.55
CA LEU A 114 -4.37 19.05 18.12
C LEU A 114 -5.75 19.46 17.61
N MET A 115 -5.82 19.87 16.35
CA MET A 115 -7.07 20.11 15.63
C MET A 115 -7.34 18.96 14.66
N PRO A 116 -8.59 18.68 14.29
CA PRO A 116 -8.92 17.75 13.21
C PRO A 116 -8.51 18.35 11.85
N SER A 117 -7.21 18.35 11.57
CA SER A 117 -6.62 18.90 10.35
C SER A 117 -5.58 17.95 9.76
N ALA A 118 -5.39 18.00 8.43
CA ALA A 118 -4.38 17.17 7.78
C ALA A 118 -2.98 17.44 8.39
N LYS A 119 -2.66 18.71 8.63
CA LYS A 119 -1.39 19.14 9.25
C LYS A 119 -1.13 18.44 10.58
N ASP A 120 -2.10 18.43 11.49
CA ASP A 120 -1.93 17.82 12.80
C ASP A 120 -1.92 16.29 12.72
N PHE A 121 -2.68 15.71 11.78
CA PHE A 121 -2.63 14.27 11.54
C PHE A 121 -1.24 13.83 11.04
N HIS A 122 -0.70 14.53 10.05
CA HIS A 122 0.67 14.33 9.57
C HIS A 122 1.71 14.55 10.67
N THR A 123 1.49 15.52 11.57
CA THR A 123 2.37 15.76 12.72
C THR A 123 2.36 14.59 13.70
N SER A 124 1.20 14.04 14.05
CA SER A 124 1.11 12.84 14.91
C SER A 124 1.71 11.61 14.27
N VAL A 125 1.55 11.45 12.94
CA VAL A 125 2.22 10.39 12.17
C VAL A 125 3.74 10.55 12.26
N GLY A 126 4.24 11.78 12.09
CA GLY A 126 5.65 12.13 12.21
C GLY A 126 6.27 11.86 13.58
N ARG A 127 5.44 11.90 14.62
CA ARG A 127 5.81 11.55 16.01
C ARG A 127 5.68 10.06 16.33
N GLY A 128 5.11 9.26 15.42
CA GLY A 128 4.89 7.83 15.64
C GLY A 128 3.68 7.50 16.53
N GLU A 129 2.75 8.43 16.74
CA GLU A 129 1.60 8.29 17.65
C GLU A 129 0.45 7.49 17.02
N GLN A 130 0.60 6.16 16.89
CA GLN A 130 -0.38 5.30 16.18
C GLN A 130 -1.81 5.38 16.72
N GLN A 131 -1.95 5.57 18.04
CA GLN A 131 -3.24 5.72 18.71
C GLN A 131 -4.05 6.91 18.18
N MET A 132 -3.38 7.92 17.60
CA MET A 132 -4.03 9.12 17.07
C MET A 132 -4.75 8.86 15.75
N ILE A 133 -4.37 7.82 14.98
CA ILE A 133 -5.01 7.49 13.70
C ILE A 133 -6.52 7.33 13.89
N GLY A 134 -6.93 6.44 14.80
CA GLY A 134 -8.35 6.20 15.06
C GLY A 134 -9.07 7.44 15.57
N LEU A 135 -8.36 8.32 16.30
CA LEU A 135 -8.95 9.56 16.81
C LEU A 135 -9.21 10.58 15.69
N PHE A 136 -8.26 10.78 14.77
CA PHE A 136 -8.45 11.62 13.59
C PHE A 136 -9.57 11.11 12.67
N LEU A 137 -9.67 9.78 12.47
CA LEU A 137 -10.76 9.19 11.68
C LEU A 137 -12.14 9.41 12.32
N ARG A 138 -12.26 9.24 13.64
CA ARG A 138 -13.50 9.56 14.37
C ARG A 138 -13.84 11.05 14.32
N ALA A 139 -12.82 11.91 14.28
CA ALA A 139 -12.99 13.34 14.06
C ALA A 139 -13.33 13.71 12.60
N GLY A 140 -13.49 12.71 11.71
CA GLY A 140 -13.99 12.87 10.35
C GLY A 140 -12.91 13.10 9.30
N LEU A 141 -11.63 12.92 9.65
CA LEU A 141 -10.56 13.02 8.66
C LEU A 141 -10.50 11.77 7.80
N SER A 142 -10.12 11.96 6.54
CA SER A 142 -9.72 10.86 5.68
C SER A 142 -8.40 10.26 6.16
N ILE A 143 -8.27 8.93 6.09
CA ILE A 143 -6.99 8.23 6.29
C ILE A 143 -5.92 8.67 5.29
N ASP A 144 -6.35 9.12 4.10
CA ASP A 144 -5.52 9.67 3.04
C ASP A 144 -5.54 11.22 3.03
N ALA A 145 -5.76 11.86 4.18
CA ALA A 145 -5.79 13.33 4.28
C ALA A 145 -4.48 13.94 3.74
N ARG A 146 -4.61 14.82 2.75
CA ARG A 146 -3.46 15.38 2.03
C ARG A 146 -2.95 16.65 2.70
N ASP A 147 -1.63 16.77 2.81
CA ASP A 147 -0.98 18.03 3.18
C ASP A 147 -0.78 18.95 1.96
N GLU A 148 -0.09 20.08 2.16
CA GLU A 148 0.17 21.08 1.11
C GLU A 148 1.02 20.54 -0.06
N GLN A 149 1.73 19.42 0.13
CA GLN A 149 2.52 18.74 -0.91
C GLN A 149 1.78 17.55 -1.53
N GLU A 150 0.48 17.40 -1.24
CA GLU A 150 -0.35 16.24 -1.59
C GLU A 150 0.14 14.93 -0.97
N TRP A 151 0.93 14.98 0.11
CA TRP A 151 1.36 13.77 0.80
C TRP A 151 0.21 13.18 1.60
N THR A 152 0.10 11.86 1.56
CA THR A 152 -0.74 11.11 2.51
C THR A 152 0.05 10.78 3.78
N PRO A 153 -0.63 10.48 4.90
CA PRO A 153 0.03 10.03 6.13
C PRO A 153 0.94 8.81 5.88
N LEU A 154 0.53 7.90 4.98
CA LEU A 154 1.32 6.72 4.64
C LEU A 154 2.64 7.08 3.94
N MET A 155 2.63 8.10 3.06
CA MET A 155 3.87 8.60 2.44
C MET A 155 4.82 9.17 3.49
N ARG A 156 4.31 9.94 4.46
CA ARG A 156 5.12 10.46 5.56
C ARG A 156 5.76 9.33 6.35
N ALA A 157 4.98 8.33 6.77
CA ALA A 157 5.49 7.18 7.50
C ALA A 157 6.57 6.41 6.70
N CYS A 158 6.40 6.29 5.39
CA CYS A 158 7.38 5.63 4.51
C CYS A 158 8.67 6.45 4.36
N PHE A 159 8.55 7.77 4.20
CA PHE A 159 9.69 8.68 4.12
C PHE A 159 10.48 8.74 5.43
N GLU A 160 9.83 8.61 6.57
CA GLU A 160 10.50 8.59 7.88
C GLU A 160 11.03 7.18 8.26
N GLY A 161 10.69 6.16 7.47
CA GLY A 161 11.12 4.79 7.73
C GLY A 161 10.36 4.08 8.86
N ASN A 162 9.20 4.61 9.28
CA ASN A 162 8.43 4.07 10.39
C ASN A 162 7.52 2.92 9.95
N LEU A 163 8.06 1.69 9.98
CA LEU A 163 7.36 0.48 9.56
C LEU A 163 6.05 0.24 10.32
N ALA A 164 6.07 0.38 11.64
CA ALA A 164 4.91 0.11 12.47
C ALA A 164 3.77 1.12 12.22
N MET A 165 4.12 2.40 12.02
CA MET A 165 3.14 3.42 11.63
C MET A 165 2.56 3.16 10.23
N ALA A 166 3.40 2.79 9.26
CA ALA A 166 2.93 2.41 7.93
C ALA A 166 1.97 1.22 7.97
N GLU A 167 2.27 0.19 8.78
CA GLU A 167 1.38 -0.94 8.99
C GLU A 167 0.05 -0.54 9.64
N ALA A 168 0.08 0.35 10.63
CA ALA A 168 -1.14 0.88 11.25
C ALA A 168 -2.01 1.67 10.25
N LEU A 169 -1.40 2.52 9.42
CA LEU A 169 -2.10 3.31 8.40
C LEU A 169 -2.70 2.43 7.29
N ILE A 170 -1.98 1.40 6.83
CA ILE A 170 -2.49 0.44 5.83
C ILE A 170 -3.65 -0.37 6.41
N ARG A 171 -3.54 -0.86 7.66
CA ARG A 171 -4.65 -1.56 8.33
C ARG A 171 -5.89 -0.67 8.48
N ALA A 172 -5.71 0.63 8.72
CA ALA A 172 -6.79 1.61 8.76
C ALA A 172 -7.33 2.02 7.37
N GLY A 173 -6.87 1.40 6.28
CA GLY A 173 -7.36 1.63 4.92
C GLY A 173 -6.58 2.66 4.10
N GLY A 174 -5.39 3.08 4.55
CA GLY A 174 -4.53 4.01 3.81
C GLY A 174 -4.07 3.45 2.46
N SER A 175 -4.12 4.28 1.41
CA SER A 175 -3.85 3.83 0.05
C SER A 175 -2.36 3.67 -0.24
N VAL A 176 -1.92 2.44 -0.54
CA VAL A 176 -0.55 2.15 -1.03
C VAL A 176 -0.28 2.67 -2.44
N HIS A 177 -1.31 3.20 -3.12
CA HIS A 177 -1.28 3.67 -4.50
C HIS A 177 -1.36 5.19 -4.64
N ALA A 178 -1.54 5.92 -3.54
CA ALA A 178 -1.58 7.38 -3.57
C ALA A 178 -0.30 7.94 -4.21
N GLN A 179 -0.43 9.12 -4.81
CA GLN A 179 0.67 9.86 -5.41
C GLN A 179 0.63 11.31 -4.92
N ASP A 180 1.82 11.85 -4.63
CA ASP A 180 2.01 13.27 -4.30
C ASP A 180 2.06 14.14 -5.57
N ASN A 181 2.36 15.44 -5.41
CA ASN A 181 2.44 16.42 -6.50
C ASN A 181 3.43 16.03 -7.61
N ASP A 182 4.48 15.28 -7.28
CA ASP A 182 5.51 14.85 -8.23
C ASP A 182 5.26 13.43 -8.76
N GLY A 183 4.14 12.81 -8.37
CA GLY A 183 3.76 11.46 -8.77
C GLY A 183 4.42 10.36 -7.95
N TYR A 184 5.15 10.68 -6.87
CA TYR A 184 5.78 9.67 -6.03
C TYR A 184 4.74 9.00 -5.14
N SER A 185 4.85 7.67 -5.04
CA SER A 185 3.99 6.83 -4.21
C SER A 185 4.69 6.43 -2.90
N PRO A 186 3.97 5.84 -1.91
CA PRO A 186 4.62 5.32 -0.70
C PRO A 186 5.82 4.39 -0.98
N LEU A 187 5.73 3.58 -2.05
CA LEU A 187 6.80 2.67 -2.44
C LEU A 187 8.06 3.40 -2.93
N HIS A 188 7.90 4.55 -3.58
CA HIS A 188 9.02 5.41 -3.97
C HIS A 188 9.76 5.92 -2.74
N TRP A 189 9.01 6.47 -1.77
CA TRP A 189 9.59 6.98 -0.52
C TRP A 189 10.29 5.90 0.32
N ALA A 190 9.70 4.70 0.40
CA ALA A 190 10.36 3.56 1.03
C ALA A 190 11.65 3.13 0.30
N ALA A 191 11.64 3.16 -1.04
CA ALA A 191 12.79 2.78 -1.85
C ALA A 191 13.94 3.79 -1.81
N LEU A 192 13.62 5.08 -1.73
CA LEU A 192 14.60 6.16 -1.53
C LEU A 192 15.46 5.92 -0.28
N ASN A 193 14.85 5.45 0.80
CA ASN A 193 15.53 5.18 2.07
C ASN A 193 16.15 3.78 2.16
N GLY A 194 15.92 2.91 1.18
CA GLY A 194 16.45 1.54 1.21
C GLY A 194 15.79 0.66 2.26
N ASN A 195 14.60 1.03 2.76
CA ASN A 195 13.92 0.29 3.83
C ASN A 195 13.22 -0.96 3.26
N GLU A 196 13.92 -2.09 3.27
CA GLU A 196 13.43 -3.38 2.77
C GLU A 196 12.13 -3.82 3.45
N GLY A 197 11.96 -3.54 4.75
CA GLY A 197 10.75 -3.88 5.50
C GLY A 197 9.52 -3.13 4.99
N LEU A 198 9.65 -1.82 4.77
CA LEU A 198 8.57 -1.00 4.20
C LEU A 198 8.25 -1.40 2.76
N VAL A 199 9.28 -1.65 1.94
CA VAL A 199 9.07 -2.11 0.55
C VAL A 199 8.28 -3.43 0.55
N ASN A 200 8.67 -4.39 1.38
CA ASN A 200 7.98 -5.68 1.47
C ASN A 200 6.53 -5.53 1.96
N LEU A 201 6.29 -4.69 2.97
CA LEU A 201 4.95 -4.39 3.48
C LEU A 201 4.06 -3.80 2.37
N LEU A 202 4.56 -2.82 1.63
CA LEU A 202 3.80 -2.15 0.57
C LEU A 202 3.49 -3.09 -0.60
N LEU A 203 4.48 -3.88 -1.04
CA LEU A 203 4.30 -4.85 -2.12
C LEU A 203 3.31 -5.97 -1.73
N ALA A 204 3.37 -6.45 -0.48
CA ALA A 204 2.43 -7.44 0.04
C ALA A 204 0.98 -6.92 0.07
N ASN A 205 0.80 -5.61 0.21
CA ASN A 205 -0.50 -4.93 0.15
C ASN A 205 -0.84 -4.39 -1.25
N GLY A 206 -0.17 -4.90 -2.28
CA GLY A 206 -0.53 -4.68 -3.68
C GLY A 206 0.14 -3.48 -4.35
N ALA A 207 1.08 -2.78 -3.70
CA ALA A 207 1.77 -1.66 -4.32
C ALA A 207 2.40 -2.05 -5.67
N ARG A 208 2.33 -1.15 -6.66
CA ARG A 208 2.84 -1.41 -8.01
C ARG A 208 4.37 -1.27 -8.01
N VAL A 209 5.07 -2.39 -8.17
CA VAL A 209 6.56 -2.43 -8.24
C VAL A 209 7.13 -1.46 -9.29
N ASN A 210 6.42 -1.30 -10.41
CA ASN A 210 6.78 -0.41 -11.52
C ASN A 210 5.96 0.89 -11.53
N ALA A 211 5.52 1.38 -10.36
CA ALA A 211 4.95 2.72 -10.26
C ALA A 211 5.93 3.76 -10.83
N THR A 212 5.40 4.81 -11.45
CA THR A 212 6.19 5.88 -12.07
C THR A 212 5.79 7.23 -11.52
N SER A 213 6.78 8.05 -11.15
CA SER A 213 6.58 9.47 -10.88
C SER A 213 6.31 10.26 -12.16
N ASN A 214 5.96 11.54 -12.04
CA ASN A 214 5.75 12.45 -13.17
C ASN A 214 7.02 12.62 -14.04
N HIS A 215 8.19 12.36 -13.46
CA HIS A 215 9.49 12.40 -14.12
C HIS A 215 9.96 11.00 -14.56
N GLY A 216 9.08 10.00 -14.51
CA GLY A 216 9.38 8.62 -14.90
C GLY A 216 10.32 7.87 -13.95
N PHE A 217 10.55 8.37 -12.73
CA PHE A 217 11.29 7.59 -11.74
C PHE A 217 10.45 6.41 -11.29
N THR A 218 11.07 5.24 -11.22
CA THR A 218 10.51 4.04 -10.58
C THR A 218 11.18 3.81 -9.22
N PRO A 219 10.59 2.98 -8.33
CA PRO A 219 11.24 2.59 -7.08
C PRO A 219 12.63 1.98 -7.30
N LEU A 220 12.82 1.22 -8.39
CA LEU A 220 14.13 0.66 -8.76
C LEU A 220 15.14 1.76 -9.11
N ILE A 221 14.73 2.78 -9.87
CA ILE A 221 15.60 3.90 -10.23
C ILE A 221 16.01 4.68 -8.97
N GLN A 222 15.10 4.90 -8.02
CA GLN A 222 15.42 5.54 -6.73
C GLN A 222 16.39 4.70 -5.89
N ALA A 223 16.10 3.41 -5.69
CA ALA A 223 16.98 2.52 -4.94
C ALA A 223 18.40 2.46 -5.54
N ALA A 224 18.50 2.41 -6.86
CA ALA A 224 19.77 2.45 -7.60
C ALA A 224 20.49 3.80 -7.45
N SER A 225 19.75 4.90 -7.53
CA SER A 225 20.26 6.26 -7.34
C SER A 225 20.83 6.48 -5.94
N CYS A 226 20.34 5.76 -4.93
CA CYS A 226 20.85 5.84 -3.56
C CYS A 226 21.85 4.74 -3.20
N GLY A 227 22.11 3.79 -4.10
CA GLY A 227 23.07 2.71 -3.90
C GLY A 227 22.60 1.56 -3.01
N HIS A 228 21.28 1.43 -2.80
CA HIS A 228 20.67 0.40 -1.94
C HIS A 228 20.71 -0.98 -2.61
N THR A 229 21.90 -1.57 -2.70
CA THR A 229 22.18 -2.76 -3.53
C THR A 229 21.29 -3.96 -3.19
N LYS A 230 21.04 -4.22 -1.90
CA LYS A 230 20.14 -5.30 -1.48
C LYS A 230 18.72 -5.08 -1.99
N LEU A 231 18.21 -3.86 -1.81
CA LEU A 231 16.89 -3.48 -2.29
C LEU A 231 16.79 -3.51 -3.81
N VAL A 232 17.82 -3.08 -4.54
CA VAL A 232 17.89 -3.20 -6.01
C VAL A 232 17.69 -4.67 -6.43
N ARG A 233 18.40 -5.61 -5.81
CA ARG A 233 18.23 -7.05 -6.10
C ARG A 233 16.82 -7.53 -5.76
N ALA A 234 16.28 -7.11 -4.62
CA ALA A 234 14.94 -7.50 -4.17
C ALA A 234 13.85 -6.99 -5.13
N LEU A 235 13.88 -5.71 -5.51
CA LEU A 235 12.93 -5.10 -6.44
C LEU A 235 12.94 -5.81 -7.81
N ILE A 236 14.13 -6.12 -8.34
CA ILE A 236 14.24 -6.87 -9.60
C ILE A 236 13.65 -8.28 -9.46
N ALA A 237 13.91 -8.96 -8.34
CA ALA A 237 13.39 -10.31 -8.10
C ALA A 237 11.85 -10.36 -8.05
N VAL A 238 11.20 -9.27 -7.66
CA VAL A 238 9.72 -9.14 -7.66
C VAL A 238 9.17 -8.48 -8.94
N GLY A 239 9.98 -8.36 -10.00
CA GLY A 239 9.53 -7.94 -11.32
C GLY A 239 9.68 -6.45 -11.64
N ALA A 240 10.57 -5.72 -10.94
CA ALA A 240 10.93 -4.37 -11.35
C ALA A 240 11.59 -4.36 -12.73
N ASN A 241 11.15 -3.45 -13.60
CA ASN A 241 11.66 -3.31 -14.95
C ASN A 241 13.04 -2.62 -14.95
N VAL A 242 14.09 -3.42 -15.15
CA VAL A 242 15.49 -2.94 -15.23
C VAL A 242 15.73 -1.97 -16.39
N ALA A 243 14.95 -2.09 -17.47
CA ALA A 243 15.03 -1.24 -18.64
C ALA A 243 14.16 0.03 -18.55
N ALA A 244 13.47 0.26 -17.43
CA ALA A 244 12.69 1.47 -17.23
C ALA A 244 13.58 2.72 -17.30
N THR A 245 13.03 3.79 -17.87
CA THR A 245 13.70 5.07 -18.05
C THR A 245 12.90 6.21 -17.45
N THR A 246 13.60 7.21 -16.91
CA THR A 246 12.98 8.51 -16.61
C THR A 246 12.51 9.21 -17.89
N THR A 247 11.79 10.32 -17.76
CA THR A 247 11.42 11.19 -18.89
C THR A 247 12.64 11.66 -19.69
N ASP A 248 13.80 11.76 -19.03
CA ASP A 248 15.06 12.13 -19.67
C ASP A 248 15.84 10.95 -20.27
N GLY A 249 15.24 9.75 -20.28
CA GLY A 249 15.87 8.54 -20.79
C GLY A 249 16.86 7.88 -19.83
N TRP A 250 16.96 8.34 -18.58
CA TRP A 250 17.90 7.75 -17.62
C TRP A 250 17.39 6.41 -17.10
N THR A 251 18.20 5.37 -17.23
CA THR A 251 17.94 4.07 -16.59
C THR A 251 18.44 4.05 -15.14
N ALA A 252 18.07 3.01 -14.38
CA ALA A 252 18.61 2.75 -13.06
C ALA A 252 20.16 2.66 -13.06
N LEU A 253 20.76 2.08 -14.12
CA LEU A 253 22.20 1.98 -14.27
C LEU A 253 22.85 3.36 -14.44
N HIS A 254 22.25 4.26 -15.22
CA HIS A 254 22.74 5.64 -15.35
C HIS A 254 22.77 6.35 -13.98
N LYS A 255 21.70 6.22 -13.18
CA LYS A 255 21.65 6.86 -11.85
C LYS A 255 22.66 6.27 -10.87
N ALA A 256 22.78 4.94 -10.79
CA ALA A 256 23.77 4.28 -9.94
C ALA A 256 25.20 4.71 -10.31
N VAL A 257 25.53 4.73 -11.61
CA VAL A 257 26.86 5.14 -12.09
C VAL A 257 27.11 6.63 -11.86
N SER A 258 26.11 7.49 -12.09
CA SER A 258 26.20 8.94 -11.88
C SER A 258 26.40 9.32 -10.42
N ASN A 259 25.99 8.48 -9.48
CA ASN A 259 26.22 8.68 -8.05
C ASN A 259 27.39 7.84 -7.49
N GLY A 260 28.04 7.03 -8.33
CA GLY A 260 29.23 6.26 -7.96
C GLY A 260 28.97 4.95 -7.22
N HIS A 261 27.76 4.40 -7.30
CA HIS A 261 27.38 3.17 -6.62
C HIS A 261 27.82 1.94 -7.43
N LEU A 262 29.04 1.47 -7.15
CA LEU A 262 29.64 0.32 -7.84
C LEU A 262 28.81 -0.95 -7.68
N ASP A 263 28.47 -1.34 -6.45
CA ASP A 263 27.77 -2.61 -6.16
C ASP A 263 26.36 -2.64 -6.74
N ALA A 264 25.64 -1.51 -6.71
CA ALA A 264 24.34 -1.38 -7.33
C ALA A 264 24.46 -1.48 -8.87
N SER A 265 25.51 -0.91 -9.46
CA SER A 265 25.79 -1.03 -10.90
C SER A 265 26.11 -2.47 -11.31
N VAL A 266 26.92 -3.18 -10.51
CA VAL A 266 27.17 -4.62 -10.71
C VAL A 266 25.87 -5.40 -10.62
N ALA A 267 25.04 -5.17 -9.60
CA ALA A 267 23.76 -5.83 -9.47
C ALA A 267 22.86 -5.59 -10.69
N LEU A 268 22.74 -4.35 -11.16
CA LEU A 268 21.93 -4.05 -12.34
C LEU A 268 22.44 -4.77 -13.59
N LEU A 269 23.75 -4.82 -13.80
CA LEU A 269 24.37 -5.55 -14.92
C LEU A 269 24.16 -7.06 -14.80
N ASP A 270 24.28 -7.65 -13.60
CA ASP A 270 24.00 -9.06 -13.33
C ASP A 270 22.58 -9.46 -13.75
N TYR A 271 21.64 -8.52 -13.63
CA TYR A 271 20.23 -8.68 -13.96
C TYR A 271 19.83 -8.13 -15.34
N GLY A 272 20.81 -7.91 -16.23
CA GLY A 272 20.53 -7.60 -17.65
C GLY A 272 20.29 -6.13 -17.96
N ALA A 273 20.69 -5.20 -17.10
CA ALA A 273 20.74 -3.79 -17.48
C ALA A 273 21.67 -3.61 -18.69
N ASP A 274 21.22 -2.87 -19.71
CA ASP A 274 22.02 -2.65 -20.90
C ASP A 274 23.16 -1.67 -20.59
N PRO A 275 24.44 -2.09 -20.65
CA PRO A 275 25.59 -1.21 -20.42
C PRO A 275 25.75 -0.14 -21.50
N LEU A 276 25.09 -0.31 -22.66
CA LEU A 276 25.11 0.59 -23.80
C LEU A 276 23.84 1.45 -23.93
N ALA A 277 22.91 1.37 -22.96
CA ALA A 277 21.73 2.22 -22.96
C ALA A 277 22.18 3.69 -23.09
N ALA A 278 21.65 4.41 -24.05
CA ALA A 278 21.92 5.82 -24.24
C ALA A 278 20.69 6.63 -23.80
N TYR A 279 20.91 7.73 -23.08
CA TYR A 279 19.85 8.71 -22.82
C TYR A 279 19.94 9.90 -23.80
N GLN A 280 19.04 10.89 -23.69
CA GLN A 280 18.75 12.01 -24.63
C GLN A 280 19.84 12.48 -25.62
N ASP A 281 21.11 12.56 -25.25
CA ASP A 281 22.22 13.07 -26.07
C ASP A 281 23.18 11.98 -26.60
N GLY A 282 22.82 10.70 -26.45
CA GLY A 282 23.69 9.57 -26.78
C GLY A 282 24.65 9.18 -25.63
N THR A 283 24.65 9.91 -24.51
CA THR A 283 25.52 9.61 -23.37
C THR A 283 25.14 8.26 -22.76
N THR A 284 26.13 7.39 -22.62
CA THR A 284 26.03 6.06 -22.02
C THR A 284 26.44 6.08 -20.53
N PRO A 285 26.18 5.01 -19.76
CA PRO A 285 26.73 4.90 -18.41
C PRO A 285 28.27 4.99 -18.39
N LEU A 286 28.96 4.47 -19.42
CA LEU A 286 30.41 4.54 -19.51
C LEU A 286 30.88 5.99 -19.62
N ASP A 287 30.23 6.81 -20.44
CA ASP A 287 30.53 8.23 -20.59
C ASP A 287 30.37 8.98 -19.26
N ILE A 288 29.29 8.68 -18.50
CA ILE A 288 29.07 9.24 -17.16
C ILE A 288 30.22 8.84 -16.22
N ALA A 289 30.62 7.57 -16.19
CA ALA A 289 31.70 7.10 -15.33
C ALA A 289 33.03 7.78 -15.66
N GLN A 290 33.32 7.99 -16.94
CA GLN A 290 34.52 8.68 -17.40
C GLN A 290 34.51 10.17 -17.04
N ARG A 291 33.42 10.90 -17.32
CA ARG A 291 33.26 12.32 -16.95
C ARG A 291 33.38 12.53 -15.44
N GLY A 292 32.88 11.59 -14.64
CA GLY A 292 32.98 11.59 -13.19
C GLY A 292 34.29 11.08 -12.60
N ASN A 293 35.30 10.76 -13.42
CA ASN A 293 36.59 10.16 -12.99
C ASN A 293 36.45 8.87 -12.15
N ARG A 294 35.41 8.08 -12.39
CA ARG A 294 35.09 6.86 -11.62
C ARG A 294 35.77 5.64 -12.23
N GLN A 295 37.07 5.50 -12.03
CA GLN A 295 37.91 4.50 -12.72
C GLN A 295 37.40 3.06 -12.61
N GLN A 296 36.93 2.62 -11.45
CA GLN A 296 36.40 1.26 -11.26
C GLN A 296 35.11 1.03 -12.06
N LEU A 297 34.19 2.00 -12.03
CA LEU A 297 32.95 1.96 -12.81
C LEU A 297 33.23 2.00 -14.31
N ALA A 298 34.16 2.84 -14.76
CA ALA A 298 34.55 2.91 -16.16
C ALA A 298 35.12 1.57 -16.66
N LYS A 299 35.97 0.90 -15.85
CA LYS A 299 36.49 -0.44 -16.17
C LYS A 299 35.37 -1.49 -16.23
N LEU A 300 34.48 -1.50 -15.24
CA LEU A 300 33.32 -2.41 -15.20
C LEU A 300 32.45 -2.26 -16.46
N LEU A 301 32.10 -1.01 -16.80
CA LEU A 301 31.22 -0.70 -17.92
C LEU A 301 31.89 -0.97 -19.27
N ALA A 302 33.18 -0.69 -19.43
CA ALA A 302 33.91 -1.04 -20.65
C ALA A 302 33.96 -2.57 -20.87
N MET A 303 34.12 -3.34 -19.79
CA MET A 303 34.06 -4.80 -19.85
C MET A 303 32.65 -5.29 -20.19
N ALA A 304 31.62 -4.76 -19.52
CA ALA A 304 30.23 -5.14 -19.78
C ALA A 304 29.78 -4.78 -21.21
N ALA A 305 30.14 -3.60 -21.70
CA ALA A 305 29.89 -3.15 -23.08
C ALA A 305 30.55 -4.07 -24.10
N SER A 306 31.82 -4.44 -23.88
CA SER A 306 32.55 -5.37 -24.75
C SER A 306 31.89 -6.75 -24.79
N LEU A 307 31.40 -7.24 -23.65
CA LEU A 307 30.68 -8.52 -23.56
C LEU A 307 29.35 -8.46 -24.31
N ARG A 308 28.57 -7.38 -24.16
CA ARG A 308 27.30 -7.17 -24.87
C ARG A 308 27.48 -7.14 -26.39
N GLN A 309 28.53 -6.50 -26.88
CA GLN A 309 28.83 -6.44 -28.32
C GLN A 309 29.24 -7.79 -28.90
N ARG A 310 30.01 -8.60 -28.15
CA ARG A 310 30.45 -9.94 -28.58
C ARG A 310 29.34 -10.99 -28.46
N HIS A 311 28.45 -10.83 -27.48
CA HIS A 311 27.39 -11.78 -27.17
C HIS A 311 26.07 -11.02 -26.95
N PRO A 312 25.38 -10.60 -28.03
CA PRO A 312 24.14 -9.84 -27.94
C PRO A 312 23.08 -10.54 -27.08
N GLU A 313 23.07 -11.87 -27.09
CA GLU A 313 22.09 -12.72 -26.41
C GLU A 313 22.39 -13.01 -24.93
N ALA A 314 23.64 -12.81 -24.47
CA ALA A 314 24.09 -13.23 -23.12
C ALA A 314 23.54 -12.38 -21.96
N LEU A 315 22.89 -11.26 -22.25
CA LEU A 315 22.27 -10.36 -21.26
C LEU A 315 20.74 -10.51 -21.21
N ASN A 316 20.16 -11.49 -21.92
CA ASN A 316 18.73 -11.76 -21.84
C ASN A 316 18.42 -12.60 -20.58
N PRO A 317 17.67 -12.07 -19.58
CA PRO A 317 17.40 -12.78 -18.33
C PRO A 317 16.64 -14.10 -18.53
N SER A 318 16.01 -14.30 -19.69
CA SER A 318 15.36 -15.54 -20.13
C SER A 318 16.31 -16.68 -20.55
N SER A 319 17.63 -16.45 -20.62
CA SER A 319 18.62 -17.51 -20.91
C SER A 319 19.07 -18.30 -19.67
N LYS A 320 18.64 -17.88 -18.47
CA LYS A 320 18.87 -18.58 -17.19
C LYS A 320 17.58 -19.16 -16.61
N LYS A 321 16.78 -19.89 -17.40
CA LYS A 321 15.81 -20.87 -16.92
C LYS A 321 15.65 -21.99 -17.94
#